data_AF-A0A453JK27-F1
#
_entry.id   AF-A0A453JK27-F1
#
_cell.length_a   1.000
_cell.length_b   1.000
_cell.length_c   1.000
_cell.angle_alpha   90.00
_cell.angle_beta   90.00
_cell.angle_gamma   90.00
#
_symmetry.space_group_name_H-M   'P 1'
#
loop_
_entity.id
_entity.type
_entity.pdbx_description
1 polymer ?
#
loop_
_entity_poly.entity_id
_entity_poly.type
_entity_poly.pdbx_seq_one_letter_code
_entity_poly.pdbx_strand_id
1 'polypeptide(L)'
;MNGFRYRVQSRDRHLCTQNSGVAVLSEQGDNGNAVEYYGILTEIVKLQYLGGRRVTLFRCNWIDVFDKEHGMKKDNKHGIVSLNL
;
A
#
# COMPACT_ATOMS: atom_id res chain seq x y z
N MET A 1 7.49 -22.82 -2.92
CA MET A 1 7.30 -21.36 -2.80
C MET A 1 5.80 -21.08 -2.72
N ASN A 2 5.20 -20.91 -1.53
CA ASN A 2 3.75 -20.74 -1.40
C ASN A 2 3.43 -19.63 -0.38
N GLY A 3 3.59 -18.36 -0.77
CA GLY A 3 3.15 -17.24 0.06
C GLY A 3 3.75 -15.90 -0.32
N PHE A 4 2.98 -14.85 -0.10
CA PHE A 4 3.44 -13.46 -0.20
C PHE A 4 4.26 -13.10 1.05
N ARG A 5 5.42 -12.47 0.86
CA ARG A 5 6.26 -11.96 1.95
C ARG A 5 6.16 -10.44 1.98
N TYR A 6 5.39 -9.92 2.92
CA TYR A 6 5.29 -8.49 3.20
C TYR A 6 6.44 -8.05 4.10
N ARG A 7 6.96 -6.84 3.88
CA ARG A 7 8.01 -6.24 4.72
C ARG A 7 7.60 -4.82 5.10
N VAL A 8 7.75 -4.51 6.38
CA VAL A 8 7.53 -3.15 6.90
C VAL A 8 8.71 -2.26 6.53
N GLN A 9 8.46 -0.96 6.36
CA GLN A 9 9.45 0.03 5.94
C GLN A 9 10.73 0.00 6.79
N SER A 10 10.61 -0.19 8.11
CA SER A 10 11.76 -0.22 9.01
C SER A 10 12.76 -1.33 8.69
N ARG A 11 12.31 -2.47 8.14
CA ARG A 11 13.18 -3.57 7.70
C ARG A 11 13.76 -3.35 6.31
N ASP A 12 13.06 -2.60 5.45
CA ASP A 12 13.45 -2.39 4.05
C ASP A 12 14.33 -1.15 3.84
N ARG A 13 14.36 -0.22 4.80
CA ARG A 13 15.07 1.07 4.70
C ARG A 13 16.56 0.95 4.34
N HIS A 14 17.22 -0.15 4.72
CA HIS A 14 18.66 -0.37 4.50
C HIS A 14 18.95 -1.46 3.46
N LEU A 15 17.93 -1.91 2.72
CA LEU A 15 18.09 -2.93 1.70
C LEU A 15 18.24 -2.29 0.31
N CYS A 16 18.92 -3.02 -0.58
CA CYS A 16 19.08 -2.63 -1.99
C CYS A 16 17.73 -2.49 -2.71
N THR A 17 16.71 -3.25 -2.28
CA THR A 17 15.34 -3.14 -2.80
C THR A 17 14.36 -2.87 -1.66
N GLN A 18 13.48 -1.90 -1.88
CA GLN A 18 12.38 -1.57 -0.97
C GLN A 18 11.10 -2.21 -1.49
N ASN A 19 10.48 -3.08 -0.69
CA ASN A 19 9.25 -3.80 -1.03
C ASN A 19 8.16 -3.57 0.04
N SER A 20 8.20 -2.42 0.69
CA SER A 20 7.22 -1.99 1.70
C SER A 20 6.06 -1.18 1.13
N GLY A 21 6.01 -0.99 -0.20
CA GLY A 21 4.89 -0.32 -0.87
C GLY A 21 3.64 -1.21 -0.93
N VAL A 22 2.48 -0.58 -0.80
CA VAL A 22 1.16 -1.20 -0.91
C VAL A 22 0.33 -0.41 -1.91
N ALA A 23 -0.38 -1.11 -2.80
CA ALA A 23 -1.36 -0.55 -3.71
C ALA A 23 -2.70 -1.28 -3.54
N VAL A 24 -3.80 -0.53 -3.44
CA VAL A 24 -5.15 -1.07 -3.26
C VAL A 24 -6.09 -0.39 -4.25
N LEU A 25 -6.81 -1.19 -5.03
CA LEU A 25 -7.89 -0.70 -5.88
C LEU A 25 -9.21 -0.76 -5.09
N SER A 26 -9.92 0.36 -4.99
CA SER A 26 -11.24 0.38 -4.36
C SER A 26 -12.31 -0.17 -5.29
N GLU A 27 -13.27 -0.92 -4.75
CA GLU A 27 -14.45 -1.39 -5.49
C GLU A 27 -15.45 -0.26 -5.78
N GLN A 28 -15.60 0.69 -4.85
CA GLN A 28 -16.40 1.92 -4.99
C GLN A 28 -15.61 3.08 -4.38
N GLY A 29 -14.91 3.82 -5.22
CA GLY A 29 -14.12 4.98 -4.81
C GLY A 29 -14.92 6.28 -4.91
N ASP A 30 -14.21 7.38 -5.17
CA ASP A 30 -14.82 8.70 -5.26
C ASP A 30 -15.79 8.81 -6.45
N ASN A 31 -17.00 9.30 -6.18
CA ASN A 31 -18.09 9.44 -7.16
C ASN A 31 -18.41 8.16 -7.95
N GLY A 32 -18.21 6.98 -7.36
CA GLY A 32 -18.53 5.69 -7.96
C GLY A 32 -17.46 5.14 -8.92
N ASN A 33 -16.32 5.83 -9.06
CA ASN A 33 -15.18 5.35 -9.84
C ASN A 33 -14.17 4.63 -8.97
N ALA A 34 -13.47 3.63 -9.52
CA ALA A 34 -12.39 2.95 -8.81
C ALA A 34 -11.22 3.93 -8.58
N VAL A 35 -10.70 3.95 -7.36
CA VAL A 35 -9.55 4.76 -6.94
C VAL A 35 -8.42 3.82 -6.53
N GLU A 36 -7.21 4.12 -7.00
CA GLU A 36 -6.00 3.43 -6.58
C GLU A 36 -5.40 4.16 -5.39
N TYR A 37 -5.36 3.50 -4.24
CA TYR A 37 -4.69 4.00 -3.04
C TYR A 37 -3.28 3.42 -2.95
N TYR A 38 -2.35 4.27 -2.53
CA TYR A 38 -0.95 3.87 -2.32
C TYR A 38 -0.53 4.19 -0.90
N GLY A 39 0.30 3.32 -0.33
CA GLY A 39 0.79 3.50 1.03
C GLY A 39 2.11 2.79 1.29
N ILE A 40 2.77 3.19 2.37
CA ILE A 40 3.96 2.53 2.88
C ILE A 40 3.59 1.71 4.11
N LEU A 41 3.81 0.40 4.04
CA LEU A 41 3.54 -0.55 5.11
C LEU A 41 4.45 -0.28 6.32
N THR A 42 3.87 0.11 7.45
CA THR A 42 4.60 0.42 8.68
C THR A 42 4.43 -0.66 9.74
N GLU A 43 3.30 -1.37 9.76
CA GLU A 43 3.04 -2.45 10.71
C GLU A 43 2.17 -3.55 10.11
N ILE A 44 2.41 -4.79 10.54
CA ILE A 44 1.58 -5.95 10.22
C ILE A 44 1.10 -6.56 11.54
N VAL A 45 -0.22 -6.55 11.76
CA VAL A 45 -0.84 -7.15 12.94
C VAL A 45 -1.61 -8.40 12.51
N LYS A 46 -1.37 -9.52 13.18
CA LYS A 46 -2.13 -10.76 12.97
C LYS A 46 -3.07 -10.98 14.13
N LEU A 47 -4.37 -10.92 13.86
CA LEU A 47 -5.42 -11.24 14.81
C LEU A 47 -5.78 -12.72 14.68
N GLN A 48 -5.82 -13.43 15.80
CA GLN A 48 -6.32 -14.78 15.88
C GLN A 48 -7.61 -14.79 16.70
N TYR A 49 -8.71 -15.13 16.03
CA TYR A 49 -10.02 -15.26 16.65
C TYR A 49 -10.21 -16.66 17.22
N LEU A 50 -11.16 -16.76 18.14
CA LEU A 50 -11.66 -18.05 18.62
C LEU A 50 -12.15 -18.89 17.43
N GLY A 51 -11.95 -20.21 17.52
CA GLY A 51 -12.24 -21.13 16.41
C GLY A 51 -11.19 -21.14 15.30
N GLY A 52 -10.00 -20.56 15.53
CA GLY A 52 -8.83 -20.74 14.66
C GLY A 52 -8.77 -19.82 13.44
N ARG A 53 -9.75 -18.92 13.28
CA ARG A 53 -9.76 -17.92 12.20
C ARG A 53 -8.65 -16.89 12.42
N ARG A 54 -7.95 -16.50 11.35
CA ARG A 54 -6.88 -15.49 11.40
C ARG A 54 -7.15 -14.38 10.40
N VAL A 55 -6.91 -13.14 10.82
CA VAL A 55 -6.98 -11.95 9.96
C VAL A 55 -5.64 -11.22 10.06
N THR A 56 -5.13 -10.76 8.93
CA THR A 56 -3.93 -9.90 8.90
C THR A 56 -4.36 -8.48 8.58
N LEU A 57 -3.97 -7.54 9.42
CA LEU A 57 -4.19 -6.11 9.24
C LEU A 57 -2.87 -5.44 8.88
N PHE A 58 -2.94 -4.49 7.96
CA PHE A 58 -1.82 -3.68 7.52
C PHE A 58 -2.03 -2.24 7.96
N ARG A 59 -1.09 -1.70 8.75
CA ARG A 59 -1.00 -0.27 8.99
C ARG A 59 -0.09 0.32 7.93
N CYS A 60 -0.59 1.31 7.22
CA CYS A 60 0.17 2.01 6.20
C CYS A 60 0.15 3.52 6.45
N ASN A 61 1.25 4.18 6.12
CA ASN A 61 1.23 5.62 5.88
C ASN A 61 0.70 5.81 4.45
N TRP A 62 -0.54 6.28 4.34
CA TRP A 62 -1.23 6.46 3.06
C TRP A 62 -0.85 7.79 2.42
N ILE A 63 -0.69 7.79 1.10
CA ILE A 63 -0.53 8.99 0.31
C ILE A 63 -1.92 9.59 0.09
N ASP A 64 -2.04 10.91 0.20
CA ASP A 64 -3.24 11.62 -0.22
C ASP A 64 -3.33 11.60 -1.76
N VAL A 65 -4.16 10.69 -2.28
CA VAL A 65 -4.36 10.52 -3.73
C VAL A 65 -5.29 11.57 -4.34
N PHE A 66 -5.89 12.44 -3.52
CA PHE A 66 -6.74 13.54 -3.97
C PHE A 66 -5.97 14.86 -4.06
N ASP A 67 -4.81 14.98 -3.40
CA ASP A 67 -3.85 16.08 -3.62
C ASP A 67 -3.05 15.86 -4.91
N LYS A 68 -3.55 16.46 -5.99
CA LYS A 68 -2.95 16.39 -7.34
C LYS A 68 -1.64 17.16 -7.47
N GLU A 69 -1.32 18.06 -6.55
CA GLU A 69 -0.10 18.88 -6.64
C GLU A 69 1.06 18.25 -5.87
N HIS A 70 0.79 17.64 -4.72
CA HIS A 70 1.84 17.18 -3.81
C HIS A 70 1.89 15.65 -3.62
N GLY A 71 0.79 14.92 -3.84
CA GLY A 71 0.70 13.50 -3.49
C GLY A 71 1.24 12.53 -4.55
N MET A 72 0.84 12.72 -5.82
CA MET A 72 1.11 11.74 -6.88
C MET A 72 1.28 12.39 -8.27
N LYS A 73 2.24 11.90 -9.05
CA LYS A 73 2.39 12.19 -10.48
C LYS A 73 2.24 10.92 -11.31
N LYS A 74 1.34 10.94 -12.29
CA LYS A 74 1.16 9.87 -13.28
C LYS A 74 1.84 10.25 -14.59
N ASP A 75 2.80 9.45 -15.04
CA ASP A 75 3.34 9.53 -16.40
C ASP A 75 2.50 8.66 -17.34
N ASN A 76 1.67 9.32 -18.16
CA ASN A 76 0.77 8.65 -19.09
C ASN A 76 1.48 7.94 -20.24
N LYS A 77 2.77 8.22 -20.50
CA LYS A 77 3.52 7.56 -21.59
C LYS A 77 3.97 6.16 -21.21
N HIS A 78 4.33 5.96 -19.94
CA HIS A 78 4.92 4.69 -19.46
C HIS A 78 4.07 4.01 -18.37
N GLY A 79 2.98 4.64 -17.92
CA GLY A 79 2.14 4.13 -16.83
C GLY A 79 2.83 4.17 -15.46
N ILE A 80 3.86 5.01 -15.31
CA ILE A 80 4.63 5.12 -14.06
C ILE A 80 3.88 6.06 -13.11
N VAL A 81 3.75 5.61 -11.85
CA VAL A 81 3.21 6.41 -10.75
C VAL A 81 4.36 6.79 -9.82
N SER A 82 4.63 8.09 -9.72
CA SER A 82 5.61 8.65 -8.78
C SER A 82 4.87 9.23 -7.58
N LEU A 83 5.29 8.85 -6.39
CA LEU A 83 4.72 9.29 -5.12
C LEU A 83 5.76 10.16 -4.39
N ASN A 84 5.34 11.30 -3.85
CA ASN A 84 6.17 12.02 -2.89
C ASN A 84 5.93 11.41 -1.50
N LEU A 85 6.99 10.88 -0.89
CA LEU A 85 6.99 10.19 0.40
C LEU A 85 7.77 10.98 1.45
#